data_AF-A0A835L573-F1
#
_entry.id   AF-A0A835L573-F1
#
_cell.length_a   1.000
_cell.length_b   1.000
_cell.length_c   1.000
_cell.angle_alpha   90.00
_cell.angle_beta   90.00
_cell.angle_gamma   90.00
#
_symmetry.space_group_name_H-M   'P 1'
#
loop_
_entity.id
_entity.type
_entity.pdbx_description
1 polymer ?
#
loop_
_entity_poly.entity_id
_entity_poly.type
_entity_poly.pdbx_seq_one_letter_code
_entity_poly.pdbx_strand_id
1 'polypeptide(L)'
;MMDGNDLVTETSRRGIISQAWTRISQIYQGTLDKWTPHAKFRWGGSFVLLLLFMLRIFTKQGWYIVTYALGIYHLNLFIAFLTPKIDPAMDFDGDDDNGPALPTRATEEFRPFIRRLPEFKFWLSVTKSTLIAFCCTFIDAFNIPVFWPILVMYFITLFCITMKRQIKHMIKYRYLPFTHSKPKYKTVDPAVTVN
;
A
#
# COMPACT_ATOMS: atom_id res chain seq x y z
N MET A 1 -5.89 49.24 19.55
CA MET A 1 -7.27 48.70 19.52
C MET A 1 -7.33 47.75 18.33
N MET A 2 -7.51 46.46 18.56
CA MET A 2 -7.76 45.48 17.50
C MET A 2 -9.26 45.51 17.21
N ASP A 3 -9.64 45.90 16.00
CA ASP A 3 -11.05 46.06 15.62
C ASP A 3 -11.74 44.69 15.52
N GLY A 4 -12.92 44.57 16.15
CA GLY A 4 -13.71 43.32 16.17
C GLY A 4 -14.14 42.81 14.79
N ASN A 5 -13.91 43.57 13.72
CA ASN A 5 -14.18 43.19 12.34
C ASN A 5 -13.16 42.15 11.80
N ASP A 6 -11.94 42.12 12.35
CA ASP A 6 -10.88 41.21 11.90
C ASP A 6 -11.10 39.77 12.40
N LEU A 7 -11.67 39.60 13.59
CA LEU A 7 -11.98 38.29 14.19
C LEU A 7 -13.13 37.56 13.46
N VAL A 8 -14.13 38.31 13.00
CA VAL A 8 -15.26 37.77 12.21
C VAL A 8 -14.77 37.35 10.82
N THR A 9 -13.88 38.13 10.23
CA THR A 9 -13.29 37.84 8.91
C THR A 9 -12.39 36.60 8.95
N GLU A 10 -11.56 36.42 9.99
CA GLU A 10 -10.75 35.20 10.19
C GLU A 10 -11.62 33.95 10.37
N THR A 11 -12.68 34.02 11.19
CA THR A 11 -13.54 32.87 11.49
C THR A 11 -14.35 32.44 10.26
N SER A 12 -14.88 33.40 9.49
CA SER A 12 -15.57 33.15 8.22
C SER A 12 -14.62 32.57 7.16
N ARG A 13 -13.39 33.08 7.06
CA ARG A 13 -12.36 32.58 6.12
C ARG A 13 -11.94 31.14 6.44
N ARG A 14 -11.81 30.76 7.72
CA ARG A 14 -11.59 29.37 8.14
C ARG A 14 -12.79 28.45 7.80
N GLY A 15 -14.01 28.96 7.88
CA GLY A 15 -15.23 28.26 7.45
C GLY A 15 -15.28 28.02 5.93
N ILE A 16 -14.95 29.02 5.12
CA ILE A 16 -14.98 28.91 3.65
C ILE A 16 -13.89 27.95 3.13
N ILE A 17 -12.68 28.00 3.68
CA ILE A 17 -11.59 27.10 3.29
C ILE A 17 -11.90 25.65 3.70
N SER A 18 -12.43 25.43 4.91
CA SER A 18 -12.83 24.09 5.36
C SER A 18 -14.00 23.54 4.56
N GLN A 19 -14.98 24.37 4.19
CA GLN A 19 -16.10 23.99 3.33
C GLN A 19 -15.68 23.73 1.87
N ALA A 20 -14.73 24.50 1.34
CA ALA A 20 -14.15 24.24 0.03
C ALA A 20 -13.37 22.91 0.03
N TRP A 21 -12.59 22.65 1.09
CA TRP A 21 -11.85 21.40 1.26
C TRP A 21 -12.77 20.18 1.36
N THR A 22 -13.87 20.27 2.11
CA THR A 22 -14.84 19.17 2.20
C THR A 22 -15.54 18.91 0.88
N ARG A 23 -15.93 19.94 0.13
CA ARG A 23 -16.51 19.78 -1.22
C ARG A 23 -15.52 19.18 -2.22
N ILE A 24 -14.27 19.64 -2.22
CA ILE A 24 -13.21 19.06 -3.08
C ILE A 24 -12.97 17.60 -2.71
N SER A 25 -12.90 17.28 -1.41
CA SER A 25 -12.76 15.89 -0.93
C SER A 25 -13.92 15.01 -1.39
N GLN A 26 -15.17 15.50 -1.33
CA GLN A 26 -16.36 14.78 -1.77
C GLN A 26 -16.39 14.57 -3.29
N ILE A 27 -16.03 15.58 -4.09
CA ILE A 27 -15.95 15.46 -5.56
C ILE A 27 -14.82 14.51 -5.96
N TYR A 28 -13.69 14.59 -5.27
CA TYR A 28 -12.56 13.69 -5.45
C TYR A 28 -12.97 12.24 -5.15
N GLN A 29 -13.60 11.99 -4.00
CA GLN A 29 -14.13 10.67 -3.64
C GLN A 29 -15.17 10.16 -4.65
N GLY A 30 -16.15 10.98 -5.05
CA GLY A 30 -17.15 10.60 -6.04
C GLY A 30 -16.57 10.30 -7.42
N THR A 31 -15.51 11.02 -7.82
CA THR A 31 -14.76 10.71 -9.04
C THR A 31 -14.03 9.38 -8.87
N LEU A 32 -13.30 9.17 -7.77
CA LEU A 32 -12.59 7.92 -7.51
C LEU A 32 -13.53 6.70 -7.53
N ASP A 33 -14.73 6.83 -6.97
CA ASP A 33 -15.74 5.77 -6.96
C ASP A 33 -16.19 5.40 -8.39
N LYS A 34 -16.28 6.38 -9.30
CA LYS A 34 -16.63 6.16 -10.71
C LYS A 34 -15.52 5.45 -11.51
N TRP A 35 -14.25 5.66 -11.16
CA TRP A 35 -13.08 5.02 -11.81
C TRP A 35 -12.71 3.66 -11.20
N THR A 36 -13.31 3.32 -10.05
CA THR A 36 -13.08 2.05 -9.33
C THR A 36 -13.30 0.79 -10.19
N PRO A 37 -14.36 0.68 -11.03
CA PRO A 37 -14.67 -0.55 -11.77
C PRO A 37 -13.65 -0.90 -12.87
N HIS A 38 -12.98 0.10 -13.45
CA HIS A 38 -12.17 -0.08 -14.66
C HIS A 38 -10.70 -0.46 -14.35
N ALA A 39 -10.49 -1.56 -13.62
CA ALA A 39 -9.16 -2.00 -13.20
C ALA A 39 -8.18 -2.19 -14.38
N LYS A 40 -8.62 -2.82 -15.48
CA LYS A 40 -7.76 -3.09 -16.66
C LYS A 40 -7.21 -1.81 -17.28
N PHE A 41 -8.07 -0.81 -17.50
CA PHE A 41 -7.68 0.47 -18.08
C PHE A 41 -6.79 1.28 -17.14
N ARG A 42 -7.10 1.25 -15.83
CA ARG A 42 -6.27 1.88 -14.79
C ARG A 42 -4.84 1.35 -14.83
N TRP A 43 -4.68 0.03 -14.72
CA TRP A 43 -3.36 -0.60 -14.75
C TRP A 43 -2.65 -0.45 -16.09
N GLY A 44 -3.39 -0.51 -17.20
CA GLY A 44 -2.85 -0.21 -18.54
C GLY A 44 -2.25 1.19 -18.61
N GLY A 45 -2.97 2.22 -18.15
CA GLY A 45 -2.48 3.59 -18.12
C GLY A 45 -1.21 3.76 -17.27
N SER A 46 -1.18 3.17 -16.07
CA SER A 46 0.01 3.23 -15.21
C SER A 46 1.21 2.49 -15.79
N PHE A 47 0.99 1.37 -16.47
CA PHE A 47 2.04 0.63 -17.14
C PHE A 47 2.63 1.44 -18.31
N VAL A 48 1.78 2.06 -19.12
CA VAL A 48 2.22 2.97 -20.19
C VAL A 48 3.02 4.15 -19.62
N LEU A 49 2.53 4.78 -18.54
CA LEU A 49 3.25 5.86 -17.86
C LEU A 49 4.62 5.42 -17.34
N LEU A 50 4.70 4.24 -16.72
CA LEU A 50 5.95 3.65 -16.23
C LEU A 50 6.91 3.37 -17.40
N LEU A 51 6.42 2.82 -18.51
CA LEU A 51 7.22 2.57 -19.70
C LEU A 51 7.78 3.86 -20.30
N LEU A 52 6.97 4.91 -20.40
CA LEU A 52 7.43 6.23 -20.87
C LEU A 52 8.50 6.82 -19.95
N PHE A 53 8.34 6.67 -18.64
CA PHE A 53 9.36 7.06 -17.67
C PHE A 53 10.66 6.28 -17.87
N MET A 54 10.60 4.95 -17.96
CA MET A 54 11.78 4.10 -18.18
C MET A 54 12.47 4.44 -19.51
N LEU A 55 11.72 4.58 -20.59
CA LEU A 55 12.23 4.96 -21.91
C LEU A 55 12.97 6.30 -21.84
N ARG A 56 12.45 7.28 -21.10
CA ARG A 56 13.11 8.57 -20.91
C ARG A 56 14.44 8.43 -20.15
N ILE A 57 14.48 7.64 -19.08
CA ILE A 57 15.71 7.40 -18.32
C ILE A 57 16.77 6.69 -19.18
N PHE A 58 16.39 5.70 -19.98
CA PHE A 58 17.32 4.99 -20.87
C PHE A 58 17.85 5.88 -22.00
N THR A 59 17.01 6.70 -22.61
CA THR A 59 17.41 7.59 -23.72
C THR A 59 18.29 8.75 -23.26
N LYS A 60 18.02 9.30 -22.06
CA LYS A 60 18.77 10.45 -21.52
C LYS A 60 19.92 10.05 -20.59
N GLN A 61 20.01 8.77 -20.19
CA GLN A 61 21.04 8.21 -19.32
C GLN A 61 21.33 9.07 -18.07
N GLY A 62 20.27 9.54 -17.40
CA GLY A 62 20.37 10.44 -16.25
C GLY A 62 19.24 10.25 -15.24
N TRP A 63 19.21 11.08 -14.18
CA TRP A 63 18.21 11.03 -13.10
C TRP A 63 18.09 9.65 -12.41
N TYR A 64 19.23 8.98 -12.21
CA TYR A 64 19.28 7.68 -11.53
C TYR A 64 18.80 7.74 -10.08
N ILE A 65 19.05 8.85 -9.38
CA ILE A 65 18.59 9.05 -7.99
C ILE A 65 17.06 9.12 -7.94
N VAL A 66 16.43 9.83 -8.88
CA VAL A 66 14.97 9.92 -8.96
C VAL A 66 14.37 8.54 -9.23
N THR A 67 14.96 7.79 -10.16
CA THR A 67 14.55 6.41 -10.47
C THR A 67 14.72 5.49 -9.26
N TYR A 68 15.82 5.61 -8.52
CA TYR A 68 16.09 4.84 -7.32
C TYR A 68 15.09 5.15 -6.19
N ALA A 69 14.83 6.42 -5.93
CA ALA A 69 13.83 6.85 -4.95
C ALA A 69 12.43 6.34 -5.32
N LEU A 70 12.07 6.42 -6.59
CA LEU A 70 10.82 5.86 -7.11
C LEU A 70 10.76 4.35 -6.90
N GLY A 71 11.84 3.63 -7.19
CA GLY A 71 11.93 2.18 -7.01
C GLY A 71 11.76 1.75 -5.55
N ILE A 72 12.47 2.39 -4.62
CA ILE A 72 12.31 2.11 -3.17
C ILE A 72 10.88 2.42 -2.73
N TYR A 73 10.30 3.52 -3.20
CA TYR A 73 8.93 3.87 -2.86
C TYR A 73 7.94 2.81 -3.33
N HIS A 74 8.09 2.30 -4.56
CA HIS A 74 7.29 1.20 -5.09
C HIS A 74 7.47 -0.09 -4.28
N LEU A 75 8.70 -0.41 -3.88
CA LEU A 75 9.00 -1.54 -3.01
C LEU A 75 8.30 -1.39 -1.66
N ASN A 76 8.39 -0.21 -1.03
CA ASN A 76 7.70 0.06 0.23
C ASN A 76 6.18 -0.08 0.11
N LEU A 77 5.61 0.41 -1.00
CA LEU A 77 4.19 0.27 -1.26
C LEU A 77 3.78 -1.20 -1.49
N PHE A 78 4.65 -1.98 -2.13
CA PHE A 78 4.46 -3.42 -2.32
C PHE A 78 4.52 -4.18 -1.00
N ILE A 79 5.47 -3.83 -0.13
CA ILE A 79 5.52 -4.35 1.25
C ILE A 79 4.24 -4.02 1.99
N ALA A 80 3.79 -2.75 1.97
CA ALA A 80 2.55 -2.33 2.62
C ALA A 80 1.29 -3.02 2.04
N PHE A 81 1.34 -3.46 0.78
CA PHE A 81 0.29 -4.27 0.17
C PHE A 81 0.29 -5.72 0.69
N LEU A 82 1.48 -6.29 0.94
CA LEU A 82 1.66 -7.64 1.48
C LEU A 82 1.46 -7.72 3.01
N THR A 83 1.76 -6.63 3.74
CA THR A 83 1.57 -6.58 5.19
C THR A 83 0.08 -6.55 5.53
N PRO A 84 -0.41 -7.44 6.42
CA PRO A 84 -1.81 -7.46 6.83
C PRO A 84 -2.19 -6.16 7.56
N LYS A 85 -3.48 -5.79 7.53
CA LYS A 85 -3.97 -4.55 8.16
C LYS A 85 -3.85 -4.59 9.70
N ILE A 86 -3.95 -5.79 10.26
CA ILE A 86 -3.75 -6.11 11.68
C ILE A 86 -2.48 -6.96 11.71
N ASP A 87 -1.43 -6.46 12.34
CA ASP A 87 -0.18 -7.20 12.50
C ASP A 87 -0.41 -8.30 13.55
N PRO A 88 -0.34 -9.59 13.20
CA PRO A 88 -0.46 -10.67 14.18
C PRO A 88 0.67 -10.64 15.21
N ALA A 89 1.80 -9.96 14.93
CA ALA A 89 2.91 -9.85 15.88
C ALA A 89 2.54 -9.03 17.13
N MET A 90 1.60 -8.08 17.03
CA MET A 90 1.10 -7.34 18.20
C MET A 90 0.24 -8.20 19.15
N ASP A 91 -0.32 -9.31 18.66
CA ASP A 91 -1.06 -10.29 19.48
C ASP A 91 -0.12 -11.39 20.05
N PHE A 92 1.13 -11.50 19.58
CA PHE A 92 2.05 -12.61 19.94
C PHE A 92 3.36 -12.16 20.62
N ASP A 93 3.79 -10.90 20.50
CA ASP A 93 4.96 -10.38 21.24
C ASP A 93 4.64 -10.07 22.73
N GLY A 94 3.42 -10.40 23.18
CA GLY A 94 2.98 -10.25 24.57
C GLY A 94 3.06 -11.52 25.43
N ASP A 95 3.51 -12.67 24.91
CA ASP A 95 3.36 -13.96 25.62
C ASP A 95 4.62 -14.85 25.62
N ASP A 96 5.82 -14.27 25.52
CA ASP A 96 7.08 -15.04 25.57
C ASP A 96 7.72 -15.08 26.98
N ASP A 97 6.99 -14.79 28.07
CA ASP A 97 7.56 -14.84 29.44
C ASP A 97 6.68 -15.38 30.59
N ASN A 98 5.47 -15.94 30.37
CA ASN A 98 4.72 -16.53 31.51
C ASN A 98 3.90 -17.80 31.20
N GLY A 99 4.52 -18.95 31.47
CA GLY A 99 3.81 -20.15 31.94
C GLY A 99 3.31 -21.15 30.88
N PRO A 100 3.09 -22.43 31.28
CA PRO A 100 2.67 -23.48 30.36
C PRO A 100 1.22 -23.27 29.92
N ALA A 101 1.02 -22.68 28.74
CA ALA A 101 -0.30 -22.52 28.15
C ALA A 101 -0.84 -23.86 27.62
N LEU A 102 -2.08 -24.19 28.00
CA LEU A 102 -2.78 -25.39 27.53
C LEU A 102 -2.95 -25.36 26.00
N PRO A 103 -2.85 -26.52 25.30
CA PRO A 103 -2.88 -26.56 23.84
C PRO A 103 -4.31 -26.39 23.31
N THR A 104 -4.78 -25.16 23.16
CA THR A 104 -6.00 -24.84 22.38
C THR A 104 -5.68 -24.79 20.88
N ARG A 105 -5.38 -25.95 20.29
CA ARG A 105 -5.11 -26.11 18.84
C ARG A 105 -6.37 -26.28 17.97
N ALA A 106 -7.57 -25.98 18.48
CA ALA A 106 -8.84 -26.31 17.79
C ALA A 106 -9.61 -25.12 17.20
N THR A 107 -9.16 -23.89 17.41
CA THR A 107 -9.79 -22.69 16.85
C THR A 107 -8.73 -21.79 16.23
N GLU A 108 -8.07 -22.27 15.18
CA GLU A 108 -7.44 -21.38 14.21
C GLU A 108 -8.57 -20.59 13.51
N GLU A 109 -9.08 -19.56 14.20
CA GLU A 109 -10.09 -18.66 13.65
C GLU A 109 -9.48 -18.00 12.41
N PHE A 110 -10.01 -18.41 11.27
CA PHE A 110 -9.55 -17.99 9.97
C PHE A 110 -9.91 -16.52 9.76
N ARG A 111 -9.05 -15.61 10.21
CA ARG A 111 -9.27 -14.17 9.98
C ARG A 111 -9.06 -13.88 8.49
N PRO A 112 -10.09 -13.48 7.72
CA PRO A 112 -9.94 -13.23 6.30
C PRO A 112 -8.87 -12.17 6.02
N PHE A 113 -8.05 -12.37 4.98
CA PHE A 113 -7.04 -11.40 4.56
C PHE A 113 -7.65 -10.08 4.13
N ILE A 114 -7.77 -9.15 5.07
CA ILE A 114 -8.03 -7.75 4.76
C ILE A 114 -6.67 -7.09 4.51
N ARG A 115 -6.32 -6.91 3.24
CA ARG A 115 -5.10 -6.22 2.81
C ARG A 115 -5.08 -4.80 3.39
N ARG A 116 -3.93 -4.35 3.91
CA ARG A 116 -3.79 -3.02 4.53
C ARG A 116 -4.01 -1.88 3.55
N LEU A 117 -3.62 -2.06 2.28
CA LEU A 117 -3.92 -1.16 1.17
C LEU A 117 -4.94 -1.78 0.20
N PRO A 118 -6.12 -1.17 0.00
CA PRO A 118 -6.99 -1.48 -1.12
C PRO A 118 -6.24 -1.33 -2.45
N GLU A 119 -6.43 -2.24 -3.40
CA GLU A 119 -5.77 -2.23 -4.72
C GLU A 119 -5.89 -0.86 -5.42
N PHE A 120 -7.03 -0.21 -5.26
CA PHE A 120 -7.28 1.11 -5.81
C PHE A 120 -6.33 2.19 -5.24
N LYS A 121 -6.08 2.18 -3.93
CA LYS A 121 -5.14 3.11 -3.28
C LYS A 121 -3.70 2.80 -3.66
N PHE A 122 -3.37 1.50 -3.82
CA PHE A 122 -2.06 1.08 -4.33
C PHE A 122 -1.81 1.66 -5.73
N TRP A 123 -2.75 1.42 -6.64
CA TRP A 123 -2.69 1.90 -8.02
C TRP A 123 -2.56 3.43 -8.11
N LEU A 124 -3.36 4.15 -7.34
CA LEU A 124 -3.31 5.61 -7.29
C LEU A 124 -1.96 6.12 -6.77
N SER A 125 -1.41 5.48 -5.75
CA SER A 125 -0.12 5.85 -5.16
C SER A 125 1.05 5.58 -6.12
N VAL A 126 1.02 4.45 -6.83
CA VAL A 126 1.95 4.13 -7.92
C VAL A 126 1.88 5.20 -9.00
N THR A 127 0.68 5.48 -9.52
CA THR A 127 0.48 6.43 -10.62
C THR A 127 0.92 7.84 -10.22
N LYS A 128 0.54 8.30 -9.03
CA LYS A 128 0.92 9.62 -8.51
C LYS A 128 2.43 9.75 -8.34
N SER A 129 3.08 8.76 -7.73
CA SER A 129 4.53 8.82 -7.51
C SER A 129 5.31 8.78 -8.82
N THR A 130 4.89 7.94 -9.78
CA THR A 130 5.50 7.89 -11.12
C THR A 130 5.30 9.19 -11.88
N LEU A 131 4.13 9.83 -11.78
CA LEU A 131 3.88 11.13 -12.41
C LEU A 131 4.78 12.22 -11.82
N ILE A 132 4.91 12.28 -10.48
CA ILE A 132 5.81 13.22 -9.81
C ILE A 132 7.26 12.97 -10.23
N ALA A 133 7.72 11.72 -10.20
CA ALA A 133 9.06 11.37 -10.61
C ALA A 133 9.31 11.74 -12.08
N PHE A 134 8.35 11.49 -12.96
CA PHE A 134 8.42 11.90 -14.36
C PHE A 134 8.57 13.42 -14.49
N CYS A 135 7.77 14.21 -13.76
CA CYS A 135 7.94 15.66 -13.69
C CYS A 135 9.33 16.09 -13.16
N CYS A 136 9.84 15.40 -12.13
CA CYS A 136 11.19 15.66 -11.61
C CYS A 136 12.30 15.40 -12.64
N THR A 137 12.10 14.51 -13.63
CA THR A 137 13.08 14.29 -14.72
C THR A 137 13.17 15.44 -15.73
N PHE A 138 12.35 16.48 -15.60
CA PHE A 138 12.49 17.72 -16.38
C PHE A 138 13.31 18.78 -15.65
N ILE A 139 13.64 18.55 -14.38
CA ILE A 139 14.42 19.48 -13.56
C ILE A 139 15.84 18.94 -13.47
N ASP A 140 16.80 19.73 -13.96
CA ASP A 140 18.22 19.34 -14.00
C ASP A 140 18.86 19.26 -12.59
N ALA A 141 18.28 19.93 -11.59
CA ALA A 141 18.78 19.89 -10.21
C ALA A 141 18.83 18.48 -9.60
N PHE A 142 17.99 17.55 -10.07
CA PHE A 142 17.98 16.16 -9.60
C PHE A 142 18.88 15.23 -10.43
N ASN A 143 19.62 15.77 -11.41
CA ASN A 143 20.53 15.01 -12.25
C ASN A 143 21.96 15.05 -11.71
N ILE A 144 22.22 14.26 -10.66
CA ILE A 144 23.56 14.12 -10.09
C ILE A 144 24.25 12.90 -10.71
N PRO A 145 25.48 13.05 -11.24
CA PRO A 145 26.25 11.92 -11.77
C PRO A 145 26.63 10.98 -10.63
N VAL A 146 26.03 9.80 -10.63
CA VAL A 146 26.25 8.74 -9.65
C VAL A 146 26.48 7.43 -10.39
N PHE A 147 27.27 6.54 -9.79
CA PHE A 147 27.58 5.23 -10.34
C PHE A 147 26.35 4.33 -10.37
N TRP A 148 25.47 4.48 -11.37
CA TRP A 148 24.17 3.81 -11.44
C TRP A 148 24.18 2.28 -11.25
N PRO A 149 25.22 1.49 -11.64
CA PRO A 149 25.21 0.05 -11.39
C PRO A 149 25.22 -0.29 -9.90
N ILE A 150 25.85 0.55 -9.05
CA ILE A 150 25.85 0.31 -7.60
C ILE A 150 24.45 0.49 -7.02
N LEU A 151 23.68 1.47 -7.50
CA LEU A 151 22.30 1.71 -7.08
C LEU A 151 21.41 0.53 -7.47
N VAL A 152 21.59 -0.03 -8.67
CA VAL A 152 20.87 -1.22 -9.11
C VAL A 152 21.20 -2.42 -8.22
N MET A 153 22.47 -2.66 -7.92
CA MET A 153 22.90 -3.75 -7.03
C MET A 153 22.33 -3.61 -5.61
N TYR A 154 22.35 -2.40 -5.05
CA TYR A 154 21.71 -2.12 -3.76
C TYR A 154 20.20 -2.35 -3.81
N PHE A 155 19.54 -1.89 -4.88
CA PHE A 155 18.11 -2.08 -5.05
C PHE A 155 17.74 -3.55 -5.13
N ILE A 156 18.43 -4.36 -5.93
CA ILE A 156 18.19 -5.80 -6.05
C ILE A 156 18.42 -6.50 -4.71
N THR A 157 19.51 -6.17 -4.03
CA THR A 157 19.83 -6.77 -2.72
C THR A 157 18.76 -6.43 -1.68
N LEU A 158 18.38 -5.14 -1.58
CA LEU A 158 17.32 -4.68 -0.69
C LEU A 158 15.98 -5.34 -1.03
N PHE A 159 15.63 -5.41 -2.32
CA PHE A 159 14.42 -6.06 -2.80
C PHE A 159 14.37 -7.54 -2.39
N CYS A 160 15.44 -8.29 -2.64
CA CYS A 160 15.52 -9.70 -2.29
C CYS A 160 15.45 -9.92 -0.77
N ILE A 161 16.18 -9.14 0.02
CA ILE A 161 16.16 -9.25 1.49
C ILE A 161 14.78 -8.90 2.04
N THR A 162 14.19 -7.79 1.61
CA THR A 162 12.87 -7.35 2.08
C THR A 162 11.80 -8.37 1.69
N MET A 163 11.78 -8.83 0.44
CA MET A 163 10.83 -9.86 -0.02
C MET A 163 10.99 -11.19 0.71
N LYS A 164 12.22 -11.67 0.90
CA LYS A 164 12.49 -12.89 1.66
C LYS A 164 12.02 -12.77 3.11
N ARG A 165 12.27 -11.62 3.76
CA ARG A 165 11.80 -11.35 5.13
C ARG A 165 10.28 -11.31 5.20
N GLN A 166 9.63 -10.63 4.26
CA GLN A 166 8.16 -10.57 4.19
C GLN A 166 7.55 -11.96 3.98
N ILE A 167 8.04 -12.74 3.01
CA ILE A 167 7.54 -14.09 2.74
C ILE A 167 7.77 -15.02 3.94
N LYS A 168 8.94 -14.96 4.60
CA LYS A 168 9.21 -15.77 5.80
C LYS A 168 8.23 -15.45 6.93
N HIS A 169 7.90 -14.18 7.13
CA HIS A 169 6.90 -13.76 8.12
C HIS A 169 5.50 -14.27 7.75
N MET A 170 5.11 -14.12 6.48
CA MET A 170 3.85 -14.65 5.95
C MET A 170 3.69 -16.15 6.18
N ILE A 171 4.76 -16.92 5.96
CA ILE A 171 4.78 -18.37 6.18
C ILE A 171 4.75 -18.70 7.68
N LYS A 172 5.54 -18.01 8.51
CA LYS A 172 5.61 -18.24 9.96
C LYS A 172 4.26 -18.02 10.66
N TYR A 173 3.56 -16.95 10.30
CA TYR A 173 2.28 -16.58 10.90
C TYR A 173 1.08 -17.05 10.06
N ARG A 174 1.32 -18.00 9.13
CA ARG A 174 0.34 -18.70 8.29
C ARG A 174 -0.73 -17.80 7.65
N TYR A 175 -0.29 -16.65 7.17
CA TYR A 175 -1.18 -15.66 6.61
C TYR A 175 -0.95 -15.56 5.09
N LEU A 176 -1.51 -16.52 4.35
CA LEU A 176 -1.36 -16.62 2.89
C LEU A 176 -2.54 -15.93 2.17
N PRO A 177 -2.28 -15.01 1.21
CA PRO A 177 -3.34 -14.33 0.45
C PRO A 177 -4.17 -15.27 -0.44
N PHE A 178 -3.71 -16.50 -0.66
CA PHE A 178 -4.42 -17.55 -1.40
C PHE A 178 -4.93 -18.61 -0.44
N THR A 179 -6.18 -18.46 -0.02
CA THR A 179 -6.90 -19.43 0.79
C THR A 179 -7.43 -20.53 -0.14
N HIS A 180 -6.56 -21.47 -0.54
CA HIS A 180 -6.92 -22.56 -1.46
C HIS A 180 -7.66 -23.72 -0.78
N SER A 181 -8.40 -23.43 0.29
CA SER A 181 -9.23 -24.40 1.00
C SER A 181 -10.56 -23.75 1.34
N LYS A 182 -11.57 -24.00 0.50
CA LYS A 182 -12.97 -23.69 0.86
C LYS A 182 -13.32 -24.49 2.12
N PRO A 183 -13.94 -23.89 3.15
CA PRO A 183 -14.46 -24.66 4.27
C PRO A 183 -15.51 -25.64 3.76
N LYS A 184 -15.22 -26.94 3.80
CA LYS A 184 -16.22 -27.98 3.59
C LYS A 184 -17.05 -28.05 4.87
N TYR A 185 -18.28 -27.54 4.80
CA TYR A 185 -19.28 -27.82 5.83
C TYR A 185 -19.46 -29.34 5.93
N LYS A 186 -19.14 -29.92 7.08
CA LYS A 186 -19.63 -31.26 7.41
C LYS A 186 -21.11 -31.11 7.71
N THR A 187 -21.96 -31.63 6.83
CA THR A 187 -23.37 -31.84 7.13
C THR A 187 -23.45 -32.72 8.37
N VAL A 188 -24.08 -32.25 9.44
CA VAL A 188 -24.36 -33.08 10.61
C VAL A 188 -25.48 -34.03 10.21
N ASP A 189 -25.20 -35.32 10.09
CA ASP A 189 -26.21 -36.34 9.83
C ASP A 189 -27.17 -36.43 11.03
N PRO A 190 -28.49 -36.25 10.83
CA PRO A 190 -29.46 -36.39 11.91
C PRO A 190 -29.76 -37.88 12.09
N ALA A 191 -28.90 -38.58 12.84
CA ALA A 191 -29.11 -39.98 13.18
C ALA A 191 -29.06 -40.19 14.69
N VAL A 192 -30.10 -39.72 15.39
CA VAL A 192 -30.55 -40.33 16.64
C VAL A 192 -32.09 -40.29 16.66
N THR A 193 -32.71 -41.20 15.93
CA THR A 193 -34.07 -41.65 16.26
C THR A 193 -33.96 -42.48 17.53
N VAL A 194 -34.41 -41.93 18.64
CA VAL A 194 -34.59 -42.63 19.91
C VAL A 194 -35.75 -43.62 19.71
N ASN A 195 -35.45 -44.92 19.77
CA ASN A 195 -36.45 -45.98 19.92
C ASN A 195 -36.77 -46.18 21.40
#